data_AF-A0A151MVK3-F1
#
_entry.id   AF-A0A151MVK3-F1
#
_cell.length_a   1.000
_cell.length_b   1.000
_cell.length_c   1.000
_cell.angle_alpha   90.00
_cell.angle_beta   90.00
_cell.angle_gamma   90.00
#
_symmetry.space_group_name_H-M   'P 1'
#
loop_
_entity.id
_entity.type
_entity.pdbx_description
1 polymer ?
#
loop_
_entity_poly.entity_id
_entity_poly.type
_entity_poly.pdbx_seq_one_letter_code
_entity_poly.pdbx_strand_id
1 'polypeptide(L)'
;MARIHPFHVLVALETYKRKRGIQGKLRWRPDKDVLEALDASFYKTFKVVEPTGKRFILAVDVSCSMSQKVLGSVLDASTVAAAMCMVVARTERDSHIVAFSHEIVPCPVTVDMTLPQVLEEMSTIEMGATDCALPMIWAEKTNTAADVFIVFTDNETYFGEIHPAVALRKYREKMSIPAKLIVCGMTSNGFTIADPDDTGMLDVCGFDAGALEVIRNFTLDLI
;
A
#
# COMPACT_ATOMS: atom_id res chain seq x y z
N MET A 1 5.93 -4.60 -27.83
CA MET A 1 5.96 -4.92 -26.38
C MET A 1 4.53 -5.13 -25.92
N ALA A 2 4.25 -6.23 -25.21
CA ALA A 2 2.94 -6.47 -24.64
C ALA A 2 2.71 -5.49 -23.48
N ARG A 3 1.56 -4.80 -23.45
CA ARG A 3 1.16 -3.90 -22.35
C ARG A 3 0.57 -4.73 -21.22
N ILE A 4 1.42 -5.37 -20.42
CA ILE A 4 1.00 -6.19 -19.27
C ILE A 4 0.88 -5.28 -18.05
N HIS A 5 -0.32 -5.17 -17.51
CA HIS A 5 -0.59 -4.40 -16.29
C HIS A 5 -0.23 -5.20 -15.04
N PRO A 6 0.33 -4.59 -13.96
CA PRO A 6 0.65 -5.28 -12.71
C PRO A 6 -0.51 -6.06 -12.12
N PHE A 7 -1.72 -5.49 -12.19
CA PHE A 7 -2.95 -6.16 -11.76
C PHE A 7 -3.16 -7.52 -12.41
N HIS A 8 -2.91 -7.64 -13.73
CA HIS A 8 -3.11 -8.90 -14.45
C HIS A 8 -2.13 -9.98 -13.98
N VAL A 9 -0.89 -9.60 -13.69
CA VAL A 9 0.12 -10.53 -13.16
C VAL A 9 -0.27 -10.99 -11.76
N LEU A 10 -0.74 -10.08 -10.91
CA LEU A 10 -1.16 -10.42 -9.55
C LEU A 10 -2.39 -11.33 -9.53
N VAL A 11 -3.40 -11.06 -10.38
CA VAL A 11 -4.56 -11.95 -10.54
C VAL A 11 -4.11 -13.33 -11.03
N ALA A 12 -3.18 -13.39 -11.99
CA ALA A 12 -2.65 -14.66 -12.49
C ALA A 12 -1.90 -15.44 -11.39
N LEU A 13 -1.06 -14.76 -10.60
CA LEU A 13 -0.32 -15.35 -9.47
C LEU A 13 -1.28 -15.98 -8.46
N GLU A 14 -2.27 -15.23 -7.98
CA GLU A 14 -3.19 -15.76 -6.97
C GLU A 14 -4.15 -16.81 -7.51
N THR A 15 -4.58 -16.67 -8.76
CA THR A 15 -5.38 -17.71 -9.41
C THR A 15 -4.57 -19.00 -9.52
N TYR A 16 -3.32 -18.94 -9.98
CA TYR A 16 -2.47 -20.12 -10.14
C TYR A 16 -2.11 -20.76 -8.79
N LYS A 17 -1.88 -19.97 -7.74
CA LYS A 17 -1.60 -20.45 -6.37
C LYS A 17 -2.76 -21.27 -5.77
N ARG A 18 -4.02 -20.94 -6.10
CA ARG A 18 -5.23 -21.58 -5.54
C ARG A 18 -5.41 -23.07 -5.85
N LYS A 19 -4.61 -23.66 -6.73
CA LYS A 19 -4.63 -25.11 -7.10
C LYS A 19 -5.95 -25.61 -7.72
N ARG A 20 -6.95 -24.73 -7.91
CA ARG A 20 -8.28 -25.02 -8.45
C ARG A 20 -8.87 -23.82 -9.18
N GLY A 21 -9.68 -24.08 -10.20
CA GLY A 21 -10.43 -23.05 -10.91
C GLY A 21 -11.53 -22.42 -10.06
N ILE A 22 -11.88 -21.16 -10.34
CA ILE A 22 -12.98 -20.44 -9.65
C ILE A 22 -14.34 -21.05 -10.02
N GLN A 23 -14.51 -21.43 -11.29
CA GLN A 23 -15.72 -22.09 -11.81
C GLN A 23 -15.32 -23.41 -12.48
N GLY A 24 -15.38 -24.53 -11.75
CA GLY A 24 -15.21 -25.86 -12.34
C GLY A 24 -14.50 -26.89 -11.44
N LYS A 25 -14.28 -28.08 -12.00
CA LYS A 25 -13.58 -29.21 -11.35
C LYS A 25 -12.06 -29.22 -11.61
N LEU A 26 -11.55 -28.25 -12.38
CA LEU A 26 -10.13 -28.13 -12.74
C LEU A 26 -9.29 -27.98 -11.48
N ARG A 27 -8.28 -28.84 -11.35
CA ARG A 27 -7.26 -28.82 -10.30
C ARG A 27 -5.88 -28.96 -10.92
N TRP A 28 -4.90 -28.29 -10.33
CA TRP A 28 -3.51 -28.37 -10.74
C TRP A 28 -2.60 -28.28 -9.52
N ARG A 29 -1.32 -28.59 -9.72
CA ARG A 29 -0.27 -28.34 -8.74
C ARG A 29 0.52 -27.12 -9.22
N PRO A 30 0.59 -26.03 -8.43
CA PRO A 30 1.40 -24.88 -8.79
C PRO A 30 2.86 -25.29 -8.89
N ASP A 31 3.48 -24.96 -10.02
CA ASP A 31 4.91 -25.08 -10.21
C ASP A 31 5.63 -23.92 -9.53
N LYS A 32 6.71 -24.22 -8.80
CA LYS A 32 7.48 -23.23 -8.04
C LYS A 32 8.15 -22.22 -8.97
N ASP A 33 8.72 -22.67 -10.09
CA ASP A 33 9.44 -21.81 -11.03
C ASP A 33 8.48 -20.83 -11.72
N VAL A 34 7.23 -21.28 -11.96
CA VAL A 34 6.18 -20.41 -12.51
C VAL A 34 5.75 -19.33 -11.50
N LEU A 35 5.63 -19.68 -10.21
CA LEU A 35 5.29 -18.73 -9.16
C LEU A 35 6.40 -17.67 -9.00
N GLU A 36 7.67 -18.09 -9.00
CA GLU A 36 8.82 -17.19 -8.95
C GLU A 36 8.89 -16.29 -10.19
N ALA A 37 8.60 -16.82 -11.39
CA ALA A 37 8.56 -16.04 -12.62
C ALA A 37 7.43 -15.00 -12.62
N LEU A 38 6.25 -15.34 -12.07
CA LEU A 38 5.13 -14.41 -11.93
C LEU A 38 5.44 -13.31 -10.91
N ASP A 39 6.05 -13.64 -9.77
CA ASP A 39 6.52 -12.66 -8.78
C ASP A 39 7.54 -11.69 -9.42
N ALA A 40 8.58 -12.21 -10.07
CA ALA A 40 9.58 -11.38 -10.74
C ALA A 40 8.97 -10.53 -11.88
N SER A 41 7.96 -11.05 -12.59
CA SER A 41 7.27 -10.32 -13.65
C SER A 41 6.43 -9.17 -13.09
N PHE A 42 5.81 -9.35 -11.92
CA PHE A 42 4.99 -8.30 -11.27
C PHE A 42 5.81 -7.02 -11.08
N TYR A 43 7.00 -7.10 -10.49
CA TYR A 43 7.85 -5.92 -10.29
C TYR A 43 8.33 -5.30 -11.60
N LYS A 44 8.53 -6.10 -12.66
CA LYS A 44 8.91 -5.62 -14.00
C LYS A 44 7.79 -4.91 -14.75
N THR A 45 6.53 -5.06 -14.34
CA THR A 45 5.41 -4.35 -14.97
C THR A 45 5.30 -2.89 -14.53
N PHE A 46 5.88 -2.53 -13.39
CA PHE A 46 5.97 -1.15 -12.96
C PHE A 46 7.08 -0.43 -13.73
N LYS A 47 6.83 0.84 -14.06
CA LYS A 47 7.86 1.71 -14.62
C LYS A 47 8.94 1.90 -13.57
N VAL A 48 10.17 1.50 -13.88
CA VAL A 48 11.31 1.74 -13.00
C VAL A 48 11.50 3.25 -12.88
N VAL A 49 11.40 3.76 -11.66
CA VAL A 49 11.66 5.17 -11.33
C VAL A 49 12.91 5.26 -10.45
N GLU A 50 13.66 6.34 -10.61
CA GLU A 50 14.81 6.62 -9.73
C GLU A 50 14.31 6.93 -8.31
N PRO A 51 14.89 6.29 -7.28
CA PRO A 51 14.50 6.54 -5.89
C PRO A 51 14.76 8.00 -5.49
N THR A 52 13.93 8.51 -4.60
CA THR A 52 14.03 9.86 -4.06
C THR A 52 15.04 9.96 -2.92
N GLY A 53 15.31 8.84 -2.24
CA GLY A 53 16.21 8.79 -1.09
C GLY A 53 15.64 9.48 0.16
N LYS A 54 14.32 9.73 0.18
CA LYS A 54 13.59 10.26 1.33
C LYS A 54 13.23 9.14 2.31
N ARG A 55 12.83 9.51 3.53
CA ARG A 55 12.36 8.59 4.56
C ARG A 55 10.86 8.36 4.41
N PHE A 56 10.46 7.12 4.14
CA PHE A 56 9.07 6.73 3.93
C PHE A 56 8.52 5.95 5.12
N ILE A 57 7.30 6.28 5.52
CA ILE A 57 6.43 5.39 6.31
C ILE A 57 5.34 4.88 5.37
N LEU A 58 5.31 3.56 5.18
CA LEU A 58 4.34 2.86 4.34
C LEU A 58 3.33 2.17 5.25
N ALA A 59 2.14 2.75 5.36
CA ALA A 59 1.09 2.28 6.24
C ALA A 59 0.03 1.52 5.44
N VAL A 60 -0.11 0.23 5.72
CA VAL A 60 -1.10 -0.65 5.08
C VAL A 60 -2.31 -0.81 6.00
N ASP A 61 -3.47 -0.42 5.49
CA ASP A 61 -4.75 -0.66 6.15
C ASP A 61 -5.10 -2.15 6.08
N VAL A 62 -5.36 -2.74 7.23
CA VAL A 62 -5.74 -4.16 7.41
C VAL A 62 -7.08 -4.29 8.14
N SER A 63 -7.90 -3.24 8.10
CA SER A 63 -9.26 -3.25 8.62
C SER A 63 -10.18 -4.24 7.88
N CYS A 64 -11.36 -4.50 8.47
CA CYS A 64 -12.34 -5.40 7.87
C CYS A 64 -12.79 -4.97 6.46
N SER A 65 -12.87 -3.65 6.19
CA SER A 65 -13.30 -3.12 4.89
C SER A 65 -12.31 -3.50 3.77
N MET A 66 -11.03 -3.63 4.11
CA MET A 66 -9.97 -4.04 3.19
C MET A 66 -10.07 -5.50 2.70
N SER A 67 -11.00 -6.30 3.25
CA SER A 67 -11.36 -7.63 2.73
C SER A 67 -12.29 -7.58 1.51
N GLN A 68 -12.63 -6.39 1.01
CA GLN A 68 -13.44 -6.25 -0.19
C GLN A 68 -12.67 -6.62 -1.46
N LYS A 69 -13.38 -7.16 -2.45
CA LYS A 69 -12.78 -7.59 -3.72
C LYS A 69 -12.55 -6.42 -4.66
N VAL A 70 -11.32 -6.30 -5.15
CA VAL A 70 -10.92 -5.24 -6.09
C VAL A 70 -11.18 -5.66 -7.53
N LEU A 71 -11.78 -4.76 -8.32
CA LEU A 71 -12.05 -4.92 -9.76
C LEU A 71 -12.78 -6.24 -10.12
N GLY A 72 -13.69 -6.71 -9.26
CA GLY A 72 -14.43 -7.96 -9.47
C GLY A 72 -13.54 -9.21 -9.50
N SER A 73 -12.32 -9.11 -8.98
CA SER A 73 -11.32 -10.16 -9.03
C SER A 73 -11.33 -11.05 -7.78
N VAL A 74 -10.35 -11.94 -7.71
CA VAL A 74 -10.11 -12.79 -6.55
C VAL A 74 -9.38 -12.10 -5.39
N LEU A 75 -8.81 -10.92 -5.66
CA LEU A 75 -7.90 -10.19 -4.80
C LEU A 75 -8.67 -9.28 -3.83
N ASP A 76 -8.21 -9.25 -2.58
CA ASP A 76 -8.68 -8.33 -1.55
C ASP A 76 -7.96 -6.98 -1.65
N ALA A 77 -8.58 -5.90 -1.16
CA ALA A 77 -7.96 -4.58 -1.15
C ALA A 77 -6.68 -4.55 -0.30
N SER A 78 -6.62 -5.28 0.81
CA SER A 78 -5.40 -5.48 1.61
C SER A 78 -4.28 -6.16 0.81
N THR A 79 -4.62 -7.15 -0.01
CA THR A 79 -3.66 -7.84 -0.89
C THR A 79 -3.05 -6.90 -1.92
N VAL A 80 -3.90 -6.06 -2.50
CA VAL A 80 -3.52 -5.03 -3.46
C VAL A 80 -2.66 -3.97 -2.75
N ALA A 81 -3.08 -3.44 -1.61
CA ALA A 81 -2.32 -2.48 -0.81
C ALA A 81 -0.92 -2.99 -0.45
N ALA A 82 -0.81 -4.24 0.03
CA ALA A 82 0.47 -4.85 0.37
C ALA A 82 1.39 -5.01 -0.86
N ALA A 83 0.82 -5.37 -2.02
CA ALA A 83 1.59 -5.46 -3.26
C ALA A 83 2.18 -4.09 -3.68
N MET A 84 1.39 -3.01 -3.59
CA MET A 84 1.86 -1.65 -3.87
C MET A 84 2.90 -1.18 -2.86
N CYS A 85 2.67 -1.48 -1.57
CA CYS A 85 3.61 -1.19 -0.50
C CYS A 85 4.98 -1.81 -0.79
N MET A 86 5.03 -3.08 -1.21
CA MET A 86 6.27 -3.76 -1.57
C MET A 86 6.99 -3.14 -2.76
N VAL A 87 6.25 -2.60 -3.73
CA VAL A 87 6.84 -1.91 -4.88
C VAL A 87 7.54 -0.63 -4.43
N VAL A 88 6.92 0.16 -3.54
CA VAL A 88 7.54 1.36 -2.97
C VAL A 88 8.72 0.99 -2.08
N ALA A 89 8.56 0.01 -1.18
CA ALA A 89 9.61 -0.42 -0.25
C ALA A 89 10.86 -0.97 -0.95
N ARG A 90 10.69 -1.64 -2.10
CA ARG A 90 11.82 -2.09 -2.94
C ARG A 90 12.46 -0.98 -3.77
N THR A 91 11.75 0.12 -3.98
CA THR A 91 12.28 1.31 -4.67
C THR A 91 13.03 2.21 -3.69
N GLU A 92 12.41 2.52 -2.55
CA GLU A 92 12.93 3.44 -1.52
C GLU A 92 13.53 2.67 -0.36
N ARG A 93 14.87 2.68 -0.24
CA ARG A 93 15.59 1.88 0.77
C ARG A 93 15.26 2.26 2.22
N ASP A 94 14.96 3.53 2.48
CA ASP A 94 14.59 4.03 3.81
C ASP A 94 13.07 4.03 3.96
N SER A 95 12.49 2.82 3.96
CA SER A 95 11.06 2.59 4.10
C SER A 95 10.75 1.79 5.36
N HIS A 96 9.85 2.32 6.19
CA HIS A 96 9.31 1.64 7.36
C HIS A 96 7.87 1.20 7.06
N ILE A 97 7.65 -0.12 7.03
CA ILE A 97 6.33 -0.70 6.77
C ILE A 97 5.61 -0.91 8.09
N VAL A 98 4.41 -0.36 8.20
CA VAL A 98 3.51 -0.55 9.34
C VAL A 98 2.15 -1.01 8.84
N ALA A 99 1.46 -1.82 9.64
CA ALA A 99 0.08 -2.18 9.40
C ALA A 99 -0.80 -1.50 10.46
N PHE A 100 -2.01 -1.12 10.07
CA PHE A 100 -2.92 -0.48 11.02
C PHE A 100 -4.37 -0.92 10.79
N SER A 101 -5.08 -1.04 11.90
CA SER A 101 -6.54 -1.06 11.92
C SER A 101 -7.00 -0.05 12.99
N HIS A 102 -7.43 -0.55 14.15
CA HIS A 102 -7.80 0.27 15.31
C HIS A 102 -6.58 0.64 16.16
N GLU A 103 -5.46 -0.03 15.92
CA GLU A 103 -4.14 0.29 16.46
C GLU A 103 -3.07 0.04 15.39
N ILE A 104 -1.86 0.57 15.63
CA ILE A 104 -0.69 0.21 14.82
C ILE A 104 -0.15 -1.10 15.33
N VAL A 105 -0.02 -2.05 14.41
CA VAL A 105 0.64 -3.33 14.67
C VAL A 105 1.92 -3.40 13.85
N PRO A 106 3.01 -3.96 14.40
CA PRO A 106 4.21 -4.22 13.62
C PRO A 106 3.84 -5.06 12.40
N CYS A 107 4.21 -4.60 11.21
CA CYS A 107 4.01 -5.38 10.00
C CYS A 107 5.15 -6.42 9.93
N PRO A 108 4.85 -7.73 9.96
CA PRO A 108 5.88 -8.77 9.83
C PRO A 108 6.54 -8.80 8.44
N VAL A 109 6.04 -8.00 7.50
CA VAL A 109 6.50 -7.95 6.11
C VAL A 109 7.86 -7.29 5.99
N THR A 110 8.79 -7.99 5.33
CA THR A 110 10.11 -7.47 4.97
C THR A 110 10.26 -7.41 3.45
N VAL A 111 11.16 -6.54 2.96
CA VAL A 111 11.40 -6.32 1.53
C VAL A 111 11.84 -7.58 0.77
N ASP A 112 12.45 -8.53 1.47
CA ASP A 112 12.95 -9.81 0.92
C ASP A 112 11.84 -10.85 0.75
N MET A 113 10.67 -10.64 1.34
CA MET A 113 9.54 -11.54 1.18
C MET A 113 9.03 -11.53 -0.26
N THR A 114 8.70 -12.72 -0.76
CA THR A 114 7.94 -12.88 -2.00
C THR A 114 6.51 -12.39 -1.81
N LEU A 115 5.85 -11.96 -2.88
CA LEU A 115 4.48 -11.48 -2.78
C LEU A 115 3.54 -12.51 -2.14
N PRO A 116 3.62 -13.83 -2.44
CA PRO A 116 2.83 -14.84 -1.73
C PRO A 116 3.03 -14.89 -0.22
N GLN A 117 4.24 -14.63 0.28
CA GLN A 117 4.56 -14.60 1.72
C GLN A 117 3.98 -13.34 2.36
N VAL A 118 4.14 -12.19 1.71
CA VAL A 118 3.55 -10.92 2.16
C VAL A 118 2.04 -11.06 2.38
N LEU A 119 1.35 -11.70 1.43
CA LEU A 119 -0.10 -11.89 1.52
C LEU A 119 -0.52 -12.86 2.63
N GLU A 120 0.29 -13.89 2.88
CA GLU A 120 0.05 -14.82 3.98
C GLU A 120 0.23 -14.13 5.33
N GLU A 121 1.33 -13.40 5.51
CA GLU A 121 1.62 -12.64 6.73
C GLU A 121 0.56 -11.57 7.01
N MET A 122 0.16 -10.79 6.01
CA MET A 122 -0.90 -9.77 6.15
C MET A 122 -2.24 -10.38 6.56
N SER A 123 -2.55 -11.61 6.15
CA SER A 123 -3.79 -12.30 6.53
C SER A 123 -3.86 -12.74 7.99
N THR A 124 -2.73 -12.74 8.70
CA THR A 124 -2.66 -13.11 10.12
C THR A 124 -2.93 -11.94 11.06
N ILE A 125 -2.96 -10.71 10.54
CA ILE A 125 -3.10 -9.50 11.33
C ILE A 125 -4.56 -9.33 11.78
N GLU A 126 -4.76 -9.02 13.06
CA GLU A 126 -6.10 -8.84 13.62
C GLU A 126 -6.81 -7.61 13.02
N MET A 127 -8.01 -7.85 12.48
CA MET A 127 -8.81 -6.82 11.84
C MET A 127 -9.55 -5.97 12.87
N GLY A 128 -9.68 -4.67 12.59
CA GLY A 128 -10.40 -3.72 13.43
C GLY A 128 -11.00 -2.56 12.64
N ALA A 129 -11.50 -1.55 13.35
CA ALA A 129 -11.97 -0.29 12.76
C ALA A 129 -10.83 0.51 12.15
N THR A 130 -11.09 1.36 11.16
CA THR A 130 -10.05 2.08 10.41
C THR A 130 -9.76 3.46 11.00
N ASP A 131 -8.51 3.70 11.43
CA ASP A 131 -8.02 5.03 11.77
C ASP A 131 -6.75 5.41 10.97
N CYS A 132 -6.96 6.13 9.86
CA CYS A 132 -5.90 6.62 8.98
C CYS A 132 -5.02 7.71 9.61
N ALA A 133 -5.35 8.24 10.80
CA ALA A 133 -4.48 9.19 11.50
C ALA A 133 -3.35 8.48 12.28
N LEU A 134 -3.52 7.19 12.57
CA LEU A 134 -2.57 6.40 13.37
C LEU A 134 -1.13 6.46 12.87
N PRO A 135 -0.81 6.37 11.56
CA PRO A 135 0.58 6.40 11.10
C PRO A 135 1.34 7.65 11.54
N MET A 136 0.72 8.82 11.42
CA MET A 136 1.31 10.09 11.83
C MET A 136 1.39 10.20 13.35
N ILE A 137 0.34 9.79 14.06
CA ILE A 137 0.31 9.81 15.54
C ILE A 137 1.38 8.89 16.12
N TRP A 138 1.52 7.69 15.56
CA TRP A 138 2.52 6.71 15.98
C TRP A 138 3.93 7.22 15.72
N ALA A 139 4.19 7.78 14.53
CA ALA A 139 5.49 8.32 14.18
C ALA A 139 5.87 9.50 15.10
N GLU A 140 4.91 10.36 15.44
CA GLU A 140 5.09 11.44 16.41
C GLU A 140 5.42 10.90 17.81
N LYS A 141 4.66 9.91 18.29
CA LYS A 141 4.84 9.31 19.63
C LYS A 141 6.17 8.57 19.78
N THR A 142 6.63 7.93 18.72
CA THR A 142 7.87 7.14 18.70
C THR A 142 9.10 7.96 18.29
N ASN A 143 8.91 9.23 17.93
CA ASN A 143 9.92 10.08 17.31
C ASN A 143 10.54 9.46 16.03
N THR A 144 9.73 8.68 15.29
CA THR A 144 10.15 8.11 14.01
C THR A 144 10.09 9.20 12.94
N ALA A 145 11.24 9.50 12.35
CA ALA A 145 11.37 10.60 11.39
C ALA A 145 11.01 10.14 9.97
N ALA A 146 10.08 10.83 9.33
CA ALA A 146 9.55 10.50 8.01
C ALA A 146 9.31 11.79 7.21
N ASP A 147 9.77 11.77 5.95
CA ASP A 147 9.51 12.85 5.01
C ASP A 147 8.21 12.62 4.24
N VAL A 148 7.81 11.36 4.07
CA VAL A 148 6.63 10.96 3.31
C VAL A 148 5.89 9.84 4.04
N PHE A 149 4.60 10.04 4.25
CA PHE A 149 3.66 9.01 4.66
C PHE A 149 2.90 8.53 3.43
N ILE A 150 2.84 7.23 3.19
CA ILE A 150 1.93 6.64 2.20
C ILE A 150 0.95 5.74 2.95
N VAL A 151 -0.34 6.08 2.89
CA VAL A 151 -1.42 5.32 3.50
C VAL A 151 -2.15 4.56 2.41
N PHE A 152 -2.09 3.23 2.43
CA PHE A 152 -2.83 2.36 1.51
C PHE A 152 -4.13 1.92 2.18
N THR A 153 -5.27 2.42 1.71
CA THR A 153 -6.60 2.20 2.30
C THR A 153 -7.67 2.15 1.20
N ASP A 154 -8.89 1.70 1.51
CA ASP A 154 -10.04 1.70 0.60
C ASP A 154 -10.88 2.98 0.70
N ASN A 155 -10.27 4.05 1.23
CA ASN A 155 -10.86 5.38 1.38
C ASN A 155 -12.19 5.38 2.16
N GLU A 156 -12.51 4.34 2.93
CA GLU A 156 -13.58 4.43 3.93
C GLU A 156 -13.09 5.31 5.08
N THR A 157 -13.52 6.57 5.07
CA THR A 157 -13.00 7.57 5.99
C THR A 157 -13.66 7.48 7.35
N TYR A 158 -12.79 7.38 8.36
CA TYR A 158 -12.90 8.01 9.67
C TYR A 158 -13.77 7.32 10.73
N PHE A 159 -13.11 6.56 11.60
CA PHE A 159 -13.62 6.15 12.92
C PHE A 159 -12.76 6.71 14.08
N GLY A 160 -11.91 7.71 13.82
CA GLY A 160 -10.97 8.26 14.82
C GLY A 160 -11.49 9.51 15.53
N GLU A 161 -10.75 9.98 16.55
CA GLU A 161 -10.99 11.29 17.19
C GLU A 161 -10.30 12.45 16.45
N ILE A 162 -9.30 12.16 15.61
CA ILE A 162 -8.44 13.16 14.96
C ILE A 162 -8.39 12.89 13.46
N HIS A 163 -8.69 13.90 12.65
CA HIS A 163 -8.58 13.80 11.19
C HIS A 163 -7.11 13.60 10.74
N PRO A 164 -6.80 12.74 9.75
CA PRO A 164 -5.43 12.51 9.27
C PRO A 164 -4.67 13.80 8.92
N ALA A 165 -5.35 14.76 8.30
CA ALA A 165 -4.78 16.09 8.01
C ALA A 165 -4.30 16.83 9.27
N VAL A 166 -5.05 16.75 10.36
CA VAL A 166 -4.68 17.35 11.65
C VAL A 166 -3.51 16.59 12.28
N ALA A 167 -3.50 15.26 12.20
CA ALA A 167 -2.39 14.44 12.67
C ALA A 167 -1.08 14.75 11.92
N LEU A 168 -1.13 14.94 10.59
CA LEU A 168 0.03 15.35 9.81
C LEU A 168 0.55 16.72 10.21
N ARG A 169 -0.32 17.71 10.44
CA ARG A 169 0.09 19.05 10.90
C ARG A 169 0.78 18.99 12.26
N LYS A 170 0.23 18.23 13.22
CA LYS A 170 0.86 17.99 14.52
C LYS A 170 2.23 17.33 14.39
N TYR A 171 2.35 16.33 13.52
CA TYR A 171 3.63 15.69 13.23
C TYR A 171 4.66 16.69 12.68
N ARG A 172 4.27 17.51 11.68
CA ARG A 172 5.13 18.55 11.09
C ARG A 172 5.64 19.54 12.14
N GLU A 173 4.74 20.03 13.00
CA GLU A 173 5.07 20.98 14.07
C GLU A 173 6.05 20.36 15.08
N LYS A 174 5.74 19.17 15.60
CA LYS A 174 6.52 18.55 16.67
C LYS A 174 7.87 18.01 16.21
N MET A 175 7.91 17.43 15.02
CA MET A 175 9.13 16.84 14.47
C MET A 175 9.96 17.87 13.69
N SER A 176 9.41 19.05 13.39
CA SER A 176 10.04 20.06 12.54
C SER A 176 10.47 19.52 11.16
N ILE A 177 9.64 18.63 10.60
CA ILE A 177 9.85 18.02 9.27
C ILE A 177 8.69 18.45 8.37
N PRO A 178 8.93 18.94 7.14
CA PRO A 178 7.88 19.27 6.17
C PRO A 178 7.32 17.97 5.54
N ALA A 179 6.76 17.10 6.38
CA ALA A 179 6.30 15.77 5.96
C ALA A 179 5.11 15.86 5.00
N LYS A 180 5.07 14.98 4.01
CA LYS A 180 3.97 14.87 3.04
C LYS A 180 3.12 13.63 3.30
N LEU A 181 1.85 13.69 2.93
CA LEU A 181 0.93 12.56 2.99
C LEU A 181 0.46 12.20 1.59
N ILE A 182 0.64 10.94 1.20
CA ILE A 182 0.05 10.36 0.02
C ILE A 182 -0.97 9.33 0.46
N VAL A 183 -2.19 9.46 -0.05
CA VAL A 183 -3.30 8.56 0.22
C VAL A 183 -3.47 7.70 -1.02
N CYS A 184 -3.17 6.42 -0.91
CA CYS A 184 -3.28 5.46 -2.00
C CYS A 184 -4.59 4.69 -1.86
N GLY A 185 -5.62 5.12 -2.58
CA GLY A 185 -6.97 4.55 -2.51
C GLY A 185 -7.10 3.26 -3.33
N MET A 186 -7.45 2.15 -2.68
CA MET A 186 -7.59 0.83 -3.33
C MET A 186 -8.94 0.64 -4.05
N THR A 187 -9.88 1.55 -3.83
CA THR A 187 -11.25 1.48 -4.34
C THR A 187 -11.73 2.86 -4.79
N SER A 188 -12.69 2.88 -5.73
CA SER A 188 -13.21 4.11 -6.33
C SER A 188 -14.46 4.60 -5.59
N ASN A 189 -14.28 5.04 -4.34
CA ASN A 189 -15.41 5.38 -3.47
C ASN A 189 -15.69 6.90 -3.45
N GLY A 190 -14.85 7.70 -4.11
CA GLY A 190 -15.02 9.17 -4.20
C GLY A 190 -14.71 9.92 -2.90
N PHE A 191 -14.32 9.22 -1.84
CA PHE A 191 -13.89 9.80 -0.57
C PHE A 191 -12.37 10.04 -0.58
N THR A 192 -11.96 11.13 0.05
CA THR A 192 -10.56 11.53 0.24
C THR A 192 -10.32 11.91 1.70
N ILE A 193 -9.15 11.55 2.24
CA ILE A 193 -8.64 12.06 3.52
C ILE A 193 -7.56 13.13 3.34
N ALA A 194 -7.11 13.36 2.10
CA ALA A 194 -6.19 14.44 1.77
C ALA A 194 -6.95 15.77 1.78
N ASP A 195 -6.39 16.76 2.46
CA ASP A 195 -6.96 18.11 2.49
C ASP A 195 -6.62 18.83 1.17
N PRO A 196 -7.61 19.24 0.35
CA PRO A 196 -7.36 19.88 -0.94
C PRO A 196 -6.64 21.23 -0.83
N ASP A 197 -6.68 21.85 0.35
CA ASP A 197 -6.01 23.14 0.61
C ASP A 197 -4.56 22.95 1.13
N ASP A 198 -4.11 21.71 1.39
CA ASP A 198 -2.75 21.40 1.85
C ASP A 198 -1.89 20.84 0.69
N THR A 199 -0.96 21.64 0.19
CA THR A 199 -0.07 21.23 -0.92
C THR A 199 0.87 20.08 -0.57
N GLY A 200 0.98 19.71 0.70
CA GLY A 200 1.72 18.54 1.14
C GLY A 200 0.85 17.29 1.34
N MET A 201 -0.38 17.28 0.82
CA MET A 201 -1.24 16.09 0.75
C MET A 201 -1.64 15.76 -0.69
N LEU A 202 -1.70 14.47 -1.04
CA LEU A 202 -2.05 14.00 -2.37
C LEU A 202 -2.86 12.71 -2.32
N ASP A 203 -3.94 12.62 -3.10
CA ASP A 203 -4.60 11.35 -3.40
C ASP A 203 -4.06 10.72 -4.68
N VAL A 204 -3.82 9.42 -4.64
CA VAL A 204 -3.41 8.60 -5.77
C VAL A 204 -4.27 7.34 -5.81
N CYS A 205 -4.73 6.95 -7.00
CA CYS A 205 -5.41 5.68 -7.18
C CYS A 205 -4.41 4.52 -7.08
N GLY A 206 -4.73 3.52 -6.25
CA GLY A 206 -3.99 2.27 -6.17
C GLY A 206 -3.93 1.55 -7.51
N PHE A 207 -2.82 0.84 -7.75
CA PHE A 207 -2.59 0.03 -8.96
C PHE A 207 -2.55 0.77 -10.30
N ASP A 208 -2.49 2.10 -10.32
CA ASP A 208 -2.06 2.79 -11.53
C ASP A 208 -0.59 2.47 -11.83
N ALA A 209 -0.30 1.99 -13.04
CA ALA A 209 1.08 1.74 -13.49
C ALA A 209 1.94 3.02 -13.48
N GLY A 210 1.32 4.20 -13.50
CA GLY A 210 1.94 5.51 -13.35
C GLY A 210 2.10 6.01 -11.91
N ALA A 211 1.54 5.32 -10.91
CA ALA A 211 1.48 5.80 -9.53
C ALA A 211 2.87 6.14 -8.95
N LEU A 212 3.90 5.35 -9.26
CA LEU A 212 5.25 5.60 -8.75
C LEU A 212 5.87 6.90 -9.28
N GLU A 213 5.56 7.27 -10.52
CA GLU A 213 6.06 8.53 -11.10
C GLU A 213 5.38 9.73 -10.44
N VAL A 214 4.07 9.62 -10.15
CA VAL A 214 3.32 10.64 -9.42
C VAL A 214 3.84 10.78 -7.99
N ILE A 215 3.99 9.65 -7.27
CA ILE A 215 4.56 9.62 -5.90
C ILE A 215 5.93 10.31 -5.90
N ARG A 216 6.82 9.92 -6.81
CA ARG A 216 8.16 10.50 -6.92
C ARG A 216 8.12 12.00 -7.17
N ASN A 217 7.35 12.44 -8.16
CA ASN A 217 7.29 13.84 -8.54
C ASN A 217 6.72 14.69 -7.39
N PHE A 218 5.69 14.21 -6.71
CA PHE A 218 5.14 14.87 -5.53
C PHE A 218 6.14 14.93 -4.38
N THR A 219 6.85 13.83 -4.09
CA THR A 219 7.88 13.78 -3.07
C THR A 219 9.00 14.80 -3.32
N LEU A 220 9.37 15.01 -4.59
CA LEU A 220 10.44 15.91 -5.02
C LEU A 220 10.00 17.34 -5.38
N ASP A 221 8.73 17.70 -5.17
CA ASP A 221 8.19 19.03 -5.52
C ASP A 221 8.29 19.35 -7.02
N LEU A 222 8.07 18.35 -7.87
CA LEU A 222 8.08 18.46 -9.33
C LEU A 222 6.69 18.66 -9.95
N ILE A 223 5.62 18.56 -9.14
CA ILE A 223 4.21 18.80 -9.49
C ILE A 223 3.52 19.57 -8.38
#